data_AF-D2VYV8-F1
#
_entry.id   AF-D2VYV8-F1
#
_cell.length_a   1.000
_cell.length_b   1.000
_cell.length_c   1.000
_cell.angle_alpha   90.00
_cell.angle_beta   90.00
_cell.angle_gamma   90.00
#
_symmetry.space_group_name_H-M   'P 1'
#
loop_
_entity.id
_entity.type
_entity.pdbx_description
1 polymer ?
#
loop_
_entity_poly.entity_id
_entity_poly.type
_entity_poly.pdbx_seq_one_letter_code
_entity_poly.pdbx_strand_id
1 'polypeptide(L)'
;MNNTLQEEQQQQQEQIEILPITVPRVGEGISTLQITKWHKQIGDLVDYGDALVEMKASQLSIDIYAERRGIMKEHLMREGEYAHVGDVVSYLQVERMNSEEVKKDIEGIMTKTDMTAKKKIDSRDLIIAIIVLIGFFFDDFLKLVMNCFDYLFNEN
;
A
#
# COMPACT_ATOMS: atom_id res chain seq x y z
N MET A 1 -4.21 -40.48 -30.80
CA MET A 1 -4.25 -40.71 -29.35
C MET A 1 -3.52 -39.54 -28.74
N ASN A 2 -4.26 -38.45 -28.58
CA ASN A 2 -3.69 -37.18 -28.15
C ASN A 2 -4.23 -36.96 -26.74
N ASN A 3 -3.35 -36.44 -25.88
CA ASN A 3 -3.55 -36.01 -24.50
C ASN A 3 -3.27 -37.04 -23.41
N THR A 4 -1.98 -37.32 -23.20
CA THR A 4 -1.51 -37.87 -21.90
C THR A 4 -0.16 -37.29 -21.48
N LEU A 5 0.14 -36.04 -21.89
CA LEU A 5 1.36 -35.32 -21.50
C LEU A 5 1.10 -33.83 -21.16
N GLN A 6 -0.14 -33.43 -20.87
CA GLN A 6 -0.48 -32.03 -20.55
C GLN A 6 -1.12 -31.81 -19.16
N GLU A 7 -1.31 -32.85 -18.34
CA GLU A 7 -2.07 -32.70 -17.09
C GLU A 7 -1.20 -32.53 -15.82
N GLU A 8 0.13 -32.57 -15.92
CA GLU A 8 1.02 -32.44 -14.75
C GLU A 8 1.44 -30.99 -14.41
N GLN A 9 0.95 -29.97 -15.12
CA GLN A 9 1.37 -28.56 -14.88
C GLN A 9 0.34 -27.65 -14.21
N GLN A 10 -0.84 -28.15 -13.80
CA GLN A 10 -1.93 -27.29 -13.28
C GLN A 10 -2.20 -27.39 -11.77
N GLN A 11 -1.29 -27.97 -10.98
CA GLN A 11 -1.39 -27.98 -9.52
C GLN A 11 -0.25 -27.21 -8.85
N GLN A 12 0.14 -26.05 -9.40
CA GLN A 12 0.73 -25.02 -8.56
C GLN A 12 -0.42 -24.38 -7.78
N GLN A 13 -0.72 -25.04 -6.67
CA GLN A 13 -1.70 -24.66 -5.67
C GLN A 13 -1.64 -23.14 -5.45
N GLU A 14 -2.74 -22.46 -5.75
CA GLU A 14 -3.01 -21.09 -5.29
C GLU A 14 -3.01 -21.11 -3.76
N GLN A 15 -1.83 -21.02 -3.17
CA GLN A 15 -1.69 -20.98 -1.73
C GLN A 15 -2.06 -19.58 -1.27
N ILE A 16 -3.33 -19.39 -0.98
CA ILE A 16 -3.87 -18.19 -0.34
C ILE A 16 -3.16 -18.04 1.01
N GLU A 17 -2.35 -16.99 1.13
CA GLU A 17 -1.65 -16.69 2.37
C GLU A 17 -2.55 -15.83 3.26
N ILE A 18 -2.88 -16.32 4.46
CA ILE A 18 -3.69 -15.60 5.43
C ILE A 18 -2.75 -15.12 6.55
N LEU A 19 -2.67 -13.81 6.73
CA LEU A 19 -1.89 -13.15 7.77
C LEU A 19 -2.80 -12.83 8.97
N PRO A 20 -2.51 -13.37 10.17
CA PRO A 20 -3.21 -12.95 11.38
C PRO A 20 -2.78 -11.54 11.80
N ILE A 21 -3.74 -10.68 12.10
CA ILE A 21 -3.51 -9.36 12.69
C ILE A 21 -3.61 -9.52 14.21
N THR A 22 -2.49 -9.37 14.90
CA THR A 22 -2.40 -9.53 16.35
C THR A 22 -2.24 -8.20 17.07
N VAL A 23 -2.71 -8.14 18.32
CA VAL A 23 -2.51 -6.97 19.18
C VAL A 23 -1.02 -6.82 19.52
N PRO A 24 -0.38 -5.70 19.14
CA PRO A 24 1.02 -5.47 19.46
C PRO A 24 1.20 -5.12 20.94
N ARG A 25 2.40 -5.38 21.45
CA ARG A 25 2.78 -4.92 22.79
C ARG A 25 3.12 -3.44 22.76
N VAL A 26 2.41 -2.65 23.56
CA VAL A 26 2.61 -1.21 23.69
C VAL A 26 3.17 -0.86 25.07
N GLY A 27 4.49 -0.71 25.19
CA GLY A 27 5.14 -0.27 26.44
C GLY A 27 5.16 -1.29 27.59
N GLU A 28 5.65 -0.82 28.75
CA GLU A 28 5.71 -1.61 29.98
C GLU A 28 4.39 -1.53 30.74
N GLY A 29 3.79 -2.68 31.04
CA GLY A 29 2.59 -2.77 31.87
C GLY A 29 1.25 -2.63 31.14
N ILE A 30 1.23 -2.46 29.81
CA ILE A 30 -0.03 -2.52 29.05
C ILE A 30 -0.26 -3.95 28.57
N SER A 31 -1.32 -4.57 29.10
CA SER A 31 -1.69 -5.96 28.79
C SER A 31 -2.94 -6.07 27.90
N THR A 32 -3.75 -5.00 27.82
CA THR A 32 -5.06 -5.01 27.17
C THR A 32 -5.29 -3.70 26.42
N LEU A 33 -5.88 -3.80 25.23
CA LEU A 33 -6.24 -2.69 24.37
C LEU A 33 -7.71 -2.79 23.95
N GLN A 34 -8.41 -1.67 23.87
CA GLN A 34 -9.78 -1.59 23.37
C GLN A 34 -9.78 -1.26 21.89
N ILE A 35 -10.61 -1.93 21.09
CA ILE A 35 -10.83 -1.54 19.70
C ILE A 35 -11.70 -0.29 19.68
N THR A 36 -11.15 0.83 19.20
CA THR A 36 -11.91 2.08 19.08
C THR A 36 -12.68 2.12 17.79
N LYS A 37 -12.03 1.76 16.67
CA LYS A 37 -12.61 1.89 15.34
C LYS A 37 -11.92 0.99 14.33
N TRP A 38 -12.69 0.36 13.44
CA TRP A 38 -12.16 -0.29 12.25
C TRP A 38 -12.04 0.71 11.10
N HIS A 39 -10.86 0.80 10.48
CA HIS A 39 -10.64 1.62 9.30
C HIS A 39 -10.91 0.86 8.00
N LYS A 40 -10.79 -0.47 8.04
CA LYS A 40 -11.08 -1.37 6.92
C LYS A 40 -12.19 -2.33 7.34
N GLN A 41 -13.12 -2.61 6.44
CA GLN A 41 -14.19 -3.57 6.64
C GLN A 41 -13.89 -4.88 5.92
N ILE A 42 -14.63 -5.93 6.27
CA ILE A 42 -14.54 -7.24 5.63
C ILE A 42 -14.83 -7.10 4.13
N GLY A 43 -13.92 -7.59 3.29
CA GLY A 43 -13.98 -7.48 1.84
C GLY A 43 -13.27 -6.25 1.26
N ASP A 44 -12.80 -5.31 2.10
CA ASP A 44 -12.08 -4.14 1.61
C ASP A 44 -10.67 -4.49 1.15
N LEU A 45 -10.22 -3.78 0.11
CA LEU A 45 -8.83 -3.79 -0.33
C LEU A 45 -7.97 -2.99 0.66
N VAL A 46 -6.90 -3.63 1.10
CA VAL A 46 -5.89 -3.12 2.03
C VAL A 46 -4.59 -3.01 1.26
N ASP A 47 -3.98 -1.84 1.22
CA ASP A 47 -2.64 -1.67 0.67
C ASP A 47 -1.56 -1.68 1.75
N TYR A 48 -0.30 -1.82 1.35
CA TYR A 48 0.84 -1.70 2.26
C TYR A 48 0.82 -0.33 2.97
N GLY A 49 0.86 -0.36 4.31
CA GLY A 49 0.85 0.84 5.13
C GLY A 49 -0.53 1.44 5.39
N ASP A 50 -1.62 0.82 4.92
CA ASP A 50 -2.97 1.25 5.29
C ASP A 50 -3.26 0.99 6.77
N ALA A 51 -3.91 1.93 7.45
CA ALA A 51 -4.41 1.71 8.80
C ALA A 51 -5.60 0.72 8.77
N LEU A 52 -5.52 -0.33 9.58
CA LEU A 52 -6.53 -1.39 9.67
C LEU A 52 -7.52 -1.13 10.80
N VAL A 53 -6.99 -0.85 11.99
CA VAL A 53 -7.76 -0.70 13.22
C VAL A 53 -7.07 0.27 14.16
N GLU A 54 -7.87 1.15 14.78
CA GLU A 54 -7.45 2.02 15.85
C GLU A 54 -7.75 1.34 17.19
N MET A 55 -6.73 1.20 18.02
CA MET A 55 -6.83 0.61 19.35
C MET A 55 -6.37 1.59 20.42
N LYS A 56 -7.06 1.58 21.56
CA LYS A 56 -6.81 2.48 22.68
C LYS A 56 -6.52 1.72 23.97
N ALA A 57 -5.43 2.09 24.63
CA ALA A 57 -5.12 1.73 26.00
C ALA A 57 -5.41 2.93 26.94
N SER A 58 -5.25 2.74 28.26
CA SER A 58 -5.61 3.74 29.28
C SER A 58 -5.08 5.16 29.02
N GLN A 59 -3.88 5.29 28.46
CA GLN A 59 -3.22 6.58 28.22
C GLN A 59 -2.62 6.72 26.83
N LEU A 60 -2.79 5.73 25.95
CA LEU A 60 -2.23 5.72 24.59
C LEU A 60 -3.27 5.27 23.58
N SER A 61 -3.24 5.85 22.38
CA SER A 61 -3.94 5.34 21.20
C SER A 61 -2.91 4.94 20.17
N ILE A 62 -3.11 3.80 19.52
CA ILE A 62 -2.25 3.26 18.48
C ILE A 62 -3.07 2.76 17.30
N ASP A 63 -2.51 2.91 16.11
CA ASP A 63 -3.08 2.36 14.88
C ASP A 63 -2.26 1.16 14.44
N ILE A 64 -2.94 0.07 14.08
CA ILE A 64 -2.31 -1.09 13.47
C ILE A 64 -2.35 -0.90 11.96
N TYR A 65 -1.17 -0.93 11.34
CA TYR A 65 -0.99 -0.77 9.90
C TYR A 65 -0.80 -2.11 9.21
N ALA A 66 -1.19 -2.19 7.94
CA ALA A 66 -1.04 -3.38 7.12
C ALA A 66 0.42 -3.59 6.69
N GLU A 67 0.97 -4.77 6.98
CA GLU A 67 2.32 -5.16 6.57
C GLU A 67 2.40 -5.60 5.10
N ARG A 68 1.27 -5.97 4.48
CA ARG A 68 1.17 -6.44 3.08
C ARG A 68 -0.16 -6.04 2.46
N ARG A 69 -0.18 -5.94 1.12
CA ARG A 69 -1.42 -5.77 0.36
C ARG A 69 -2.29 -7.03 0.43
N GLY A 70 -3.59 -6.86 0.57
CA GLY A 70 -4.53 -7.96 0.59
C GLY A 70 -5.99 -7.52 0.71
N ILE A 71 -6.86 -8.48 0.99
CA ILE A 71 -8.28 -8.27 1.27
C ILE A 71 -8.56 -8.61 2.72
N MET A 72 -9.34 -7.77 3.39
CA MET A 72 -9.76 -8.03 4.76
C MET A 72 -10.72 -9.23 4.81
N LYS A 73 -10.32 -10.33 5.46
CA LYS A 73 -11.08 -11.60 5.40
C LYS A 73 -12.20 -11.66 6.42
N GLU A 74 -11.90 -11.37 7.69
CA GLU A 74 -12.88 -11.42 8.78
C GLU A 74 -12.38 -10.63 9.99
N HIS A 75 -13.32 -10.09 10.78
CA HIS A 75 -13.03 -9.47 12.08
C HIS A 75 -13.52 -10.40 13.19
N LEU A 76 -12.63 -10.76 14.11
CA LEU A 76 -12.97 -11.62 15.25
C LEU A 76 -13.56 -10.83 16.42
N MET A 77 -13.31 -9.52 16.45
CA MET A 77 -13.74 -8.63 17.52
C MET A 77 -14.42 -7.37 16.97
N ARG A 78 -15.34 -6.81 17.76
CA ARG A 78 -16.13 -5.63 17.40
C ARG A 78 -15.55 -4.35 18.00
N GLU A 79 -15.98 -3.21 17.47
CA GLU A 79 -15.70 -1.90 18.07
C GLU A 79 -16.23 -1.86 19.51
N GLY A 80 -15.40 -1.37 20.43
CA GLY A 80 -15.68 -1.30 21.86
C GLY A 80 -15.22 -2.52 22.66
N GLU A 81 -14.82 -3.62 22.03
CA GLU A 81 -14.31 -4.81 22.72
C GLU A 81 -12.84 -4.68 23.15
N TYR A 82 -12.44 -5.43 24.16
CA TYR A 82 -11.09 -5.46 24.70
C TYR A 82 -10.35 -6.72 24.25
N ALA A 83 -9.12 -6.55 23.77
CA ALA A 83 -8.23 -7.60 23.31
C ALA A 83 -6.93 -7.60 24.13
N HIS A 84 -6.36 -8.76 24.42
CA HIS A 84 -5.09 -8.87 25.10
C HIS A 84 -3.92 -8.82 24.13
N VAL A 85 -2.74 -8.41 24.62
CA VAL A 85 -1.51 -8.43 23.83
C VAL A 85 -1.24 -9.85 23.31
N GLY A 86 -1.08 -9.98 22.00
CA GLY A 86 -0.89 -11.26 21.31
C GLY A 86 -2.18 -11.92 20.79
N ASP A 87 -3.36 -11.42 21.17
CA ASP A 87 -4.62 -11.93 20.63
C ASP A 87 -4.74 -11.59 19.13
N VAL A 88 -5.33 -12.50 18.36
CA VAL A 88 -5.68 -12.26 16.96
C VAL A 88 -7.02 -11.53 16.92
N VAL A 89 -7.05 -10.36 16.27
CA VAL A 89 -8.27 -9.54 16.15
C VAL A 89 -8.92 -9.64 14.78
N SER A 90 -8.14 -9.97 13.74
CA SER A 90 -8.60 -10.03 12.35
C SER A 90 -7.66 -10.90 11.50
N TYR A 91 -8.12 -11.33 10.33
CA TYR A 91 -7.31 -12.05 9.35
C TYR A 91 -7.26 -11.30 8.02
N LEU A 92 -6.06 -11.02 7.55
CA LEU A 92 -5.82 -10.41 6.24
C LEU A 92 -5.48 -11.49 5.23
N GLN A 93 -6.23 -11.58 4.13
CA GLN A 93 -5.88 -12.45 3.01
C GLN A 93 -4.90 -11.70 2.11
N VAL A 94 -3.64 -12.13 2.11
CA VAL A 94 -2.58 -11.49 1.33
C VAL A 94 -2.71 -11.89 -0.13
N GLU A 95 -2.83 -10.90 -0.99
CA GLU A 95 -2.76 -11.11 -2.43
C GLU A 95 -1.30 -11.15 -2.86
N ARG A 96 -0.90 -12.23 -3.53
CA ARG A 96 0.41 -12.25 -4.17
C ARG A 96 0.34 -11.36 -5.40
N MET A 97 1.02 -10.22 -5.36
CA MET A 97 1.25 -9.45 -6.58
C MET A 97 2.06 -10.31 -7.55
N ASN A 98 1.43 -10.80 -8.61
CA ASN A 98 2.16 -11.32 -9.77
C ASN A 98 2.82 -10.14 -10.48
N SER A 99 4.08 -10.33 -10.87
CA SER A 99 4.93 -9.32 -11.54
C SER A 99 4.39 -8.80 -12.90
N GLU A 100 3.24 -9.31 -13.33
CA GLU A 100 2.54 -8.97 -14.57
C GLU A 100 1.45 -7.90 -14.38
N GLU A 101 0.83 -7.79 -13.19
CA GLU A 101 -0.20 -6.77 -12.92
C GLU A 101 0.38 -5.39 -12.59
N VAL A 102 1.58 -5.36 -12.00
CA VAL A 102 2.34 -4.13 -11.73
C VAL A 102 2.60 -3.34 -13.03
N LYS A 103 2.74 -4.02 -14.17
CA LYS A 103 2.94 -3.34 -15.46
C LYS A 103 1.69 -2.61 -15.96
N LYS A 104 0.50 -3.14 -15.66
CA LYS A 104 -0.78 -2.62 -16.20
C LYS A 104 -1.26 -1.37 -15.45
N ASP A 105 -1.02 -1.31 -14.14
CA ASP A 105 -1.37 -0.15 -13.31
C ASP A 105 -0.40 1.02 -13.52
N ILE A 106 0.89 0.75 -13.78
CA ILE A 106 1.87 1.79 -14.12
C ILE A 106 1.55 2.42 -15.50
N GLU A 107 1.14 1.62 -16.49
CA GLU A 107 0.73 2.14 -17.81
C GLU A 107 -0.59 2.94 -17.77
N GLY A 108 -1.51 2.59 -16.85
CA GLY A 108 -2.80 3.25 -16.70
C GLY A 108 -2.74 4.65 -16.08
N ILE A 109 -1.72 4.95 -15.26
CA ILE A 109 -1.54 6.26 -14.62
C ILE A 109 -1.03 7.31 -15.63
N MET A 110 -0.29 6.89 -16.67
CA MET A 110 0.23 7.81 -17.70
C MET A 110 -0.83 8.34 -18.69
N THR A 111 -2.07 7.85 -18.66
CA THR A 111 -3.11 8.19 -19.67
C THR A 111 -4.25 9.08 -19.17
N LYS A 112 -4.18 9.62 -17.93
CA LYS A 112 -5.26 10.45 -17.34
C LYS A 112 -4.81 11.84 -16.85
N THR A 113 -3.85 12.47 -17.52
CA THR A 113 -3.68 13.92 -17.42
C THR A 113 -4.23 14.58 -18.68
N ASP A 114 -5.54 14.45 -18.90
CA ASP A 114 -6.29 15.27 -19.86
C ASP A 114 -7.14 16.28 -19.10
N MET A 115 -6.61 17.50 -18.96
CA MET A 115 -7.42 18.71 -18.87
C MET A 115 -7.15 19.57 -20.12
N THR A 116 -7.97 19.33 -21.14
CA THR A 116 -8.70 20.34 -21.91
C THR A 116 -7.96 21.62 -22.34
N ALA A 117 -7.33 21.60 -23.53
CA ALA A 117 -7.28 22.78 -24.40
C ALA A 117 -7.03 22.37 -25.85
N LYS A 118 -8.11 22.31 -26.63
CA LYS A 118 -8.10 22.05 -28.07
C LYS A 118 -7.51 23.27 -28.79
N LYS A 119 -6.18 23.37 -28.89
CA LYS A 119 -5.51 24.29 -29.81
C LYS A 119 -4.57 23.47 -30.69
N LYS A 120 -4.68 23.66 -32.00
CA LYS A 120 -3.88 22.99 -33.02
C LYS A 120 -2.42 23.40 -32.81
N ILE A 121 -1.64 22.53 -32.19
CA ILE A 121 -0.23 22.78 -31.84
C ILE A 121 0.62 22.08 -32.90
N ASP A 122 1.27 22.87 -33.75
CA ASP A 122 2.15 22.38 -34.82
C ASP A 122 3.41 21.72 -34.24
N SER A 123 3.98 20.75 -34.97
CA SER A 123 5.06 19.84 -34.52
C SER A 123 6.33 20.49 -33.98
N ARG A 124 6.49 21.81 -34.08
CA ARG A 124 7.63 22.57 -33.51
C ARG A 124 7.38 23.00 -32.07
N ASP A 125 6.13 23.27 -31.70
CA ASP A 125 5.76 23.71 -30.35
C ASP A 125 5.75 22.55 -29.36
N LEU A 126 5.51 21.32 -29.82
CA LEU A 126 5.55 20.10 -28.99
C LEU A 126 6.98 19.75 -28.55
N ILE A 127 7.98 19.94 -29.41
CA ILE A 127 9.38 19.69 -29.09
C ILE A 127 9.88 20.72 -28.07
N ILE A 128 9.51 21.98 -28.23
CA ILE A 128 9.85 23.05 -27.27
C ILE A 128 9.17 22.78 -25.92
N ALA A 129 7.90 22.38 -25.91
CA ALA A 129 7.19 22.02 -24.67
C ALA A 129 7.85 20.84 -23.94
N ILE A 130 8.32 19.81 -24.65
CA ILE A 130 9.03 18.67 -24.05
C ILE A 130 10.40 19.08 -23.49
N ILE A 131 11.17 19.91 -24.21
CA ILE A 131 12.47 20.41 -23.72
C ILE A 131 12.27 21.29 -22.48
N VAL A 132 11.23 22.13 -22.46
CA VAL A 132 10.88 22.96 -21.31
C VAL A 132 10.38 22.11 -20.14
N LEU A 133 9.55 21.09 -20.38
CA LEU A 133 9.07 20.17 -19.34
C LEU A 133 10.20 19.35 -18.71
N ILE A 134 11.12 18.83 -19.52
CA ILE A 134 12.29 18.09 -19.03
C ILE A 134 13.24 19.04 -18.28
N GLY A 135 13.44 20.26 -18.79
CA GLY A 135 14.28 21.28 -18.12
C GLY A 135 13.70 21.74 -16.79
N PHE A 136 12.39 22.01 -16.72
CA PHE A 136 11.70 22.43 -15.49
C PHE A 136 11.65 21.31 -14.44
N PHE A 137 11.51 20.06 -14.89
CA PHE A 137 11.57 18.88 -14.02
C PHE A 137 12.98 18.63 -13.46
N PHE A 138 14.03 18.91 -14.25
CA PHE A 138 15.42 18.72 -13.81
C PHE A 138 15.90 19.84 -12.86
N ASP A 139 15.39 21.07 -13.01
CA ASP A 139 15.74 22.20 -12.13
C ASP A 139 15.20 22.01 -10.70
N ASP A 140 13.94 21.57 -10.56
CA ASP A 140 13.36 21.28 -9.24
C ASP A 140 13.91 19.97 -8.64
N PHE A 141 14.27 18.99 -9.47
CA PHE A 141 14.98 17.78 -9.01
C PHE A 141 16.38 18.11 -8.50
N LEU A 142 17.13 18.99 -9.18
CA LEU A 142 18.44 19.46 -8.71
C LEU A 142 18.34 20.27 -7.42
N LYS A 143 17.32 21.13 -7.26
CA LYS A 143 17.08 21.85 -6.00
C LYS A 143 16.70 20.90 -4.87
N LEU A 144 15.89 19.88 -5.12
CA LEU A 144 15.53 18.87 -4.13
C LEU A 144 16.75 18.03 -3.72
N VAL A 145 17.56 17.59 -4.70
CA VAL A 145 18.79 16.83 -4.44
C VAL A 145 19.83 17.70 -3.72
N MET A 146 20.01 18.97 -4.09
CA MET A 146 20.92 19.88 -3.40
C MET A 146 20.44 20.23 -1.98
N ASN A 147 19.15 20.44 -1.76
CA ASN A 147 18.59 20.74 -0.44
C ASN A 147 18.60 19.50 0.49
N CYS A 148 18.46 18.29 -0.06
CA CYS A 148 18.70 17.04 0.69
C CYS A 148 20.19 16.80 0.96
N PHE A 149 21.09 17.17 0.04
CA PHE A 149 22.54 16.95 0.21
C PHE A 149 23.15 17.89 1.27
N ASP A 150 22.70 19.14 1.38
CA ASP A 150 23.11 20.05 2.46
C ASP A 150 22.67 19.55 3.86
N TYR A 151 21.51 18.89 3.97
CA TYR A 151 21.02 18.37 5.25
C TYR A 151 21.75 17.11 5.72
N LEU A 152 22.36 16.35 4.80
CA LEU A 152 23.10 15.13 5.10
C LEU A 152 24.61 15.35 5.35
N PHE A 153 25.14 16.55 5.04
CA PHE A 153 26.54 16.90 5.27
C PHE A 153 26.74 17.96 6.38
N ASN A 154 25.69 18.43 7.04
CA ASN A 154 25.77 19.39 8.15
C ASN A 154 25.43 18.76 9.51
N GLU A 155 26.13 17.67 9.84
CA GLU A 155 26.28 17.19 11.22
C GLU A 155 27.71 16.63 11.42
N ASN A 156 28.73 17.49 11.22
CA ASN A 156 30.00 17.58 11.98
C ASN A 156 30.93 18.66 11.41
#